data_AF-A0Z674-F1
#
_entry.id   AF-A0Z674-F1
#
_cell.length_a   1.000
_cell.length_b   1.000
_cell.length_c   1.000
_cell.angle_alpha   90.00
_cell.angle_beta   90.00
_cell.angle_gamma   90.00
#
_symmetry.space_group_name_H-M   'P 1'
#
loop_
_entity.id
_entity.type
_entity.pdbx_description
1 polymer ?
#
loop_
_entity_poly.entity_id
_entity_poly.type
_entity_poly.pdbx_seq_one_letter_code
_entity_poly.pdbx_strand_id
1 'polypeptide(L)'
;MNSNFAILLFMLVISGLIWAGMNNNDPSWSGNKNQCIDECYADWKAENGGSIADVERVKQEALAAASPAALGEKYYGQCVACHGGNGGGGIGPQLQGQPGSDIAMKLTAYRAGEQRGGQSAMMWPVAKPMADSDIENLAAYISTL
;
A
#
# COMPACT_ATOMS: atom_id res chain seq x y z
N MET A 1 10.18 60.55 -2.40
CA MET A 1 10.96 59.60 -3.24
C MET A 1 10.08 59.15 -4.39
N ASN A 2 10.59 59.19 -5.62
CA ASN A 2 9.80 58.87 -6.82
C ASN A 2 9.57 57.35 -6.89
N SER A 3 8.31 56.92 -6.81
CA SER A 3 7.94 55.49 -6.82
C SER A 3 8.49 54.74 -8.04
N ASN A 4 8.68 55.42 -9.17
CA ASN A 4 9.25 54.82 -10.37
C ASN A 4 10.73 54.42 -10.19
N PHE A 5 11.48 55.18 -9.40
CA PHE A 5 12.88 54.86 -9.11
C PHE A 5 13.00 53.62 -8.21
N ALA A 6 12.11 53.50 -7.21
CA ALA A 6 12.08 52.33 -6.33
C ALA A 6 11.69 51.04 -7.09
N ILE A 7 10.73 51.13 -8.02
CA ILE A 7 10.30 50.00 -8.85
C ILE A 7 11.43 49.54 -9.78
N LEU A 8 12.12 50.47 -10.45
CA LEU A 8 13.24 50.13 -11.33
C LEU A 8 14.40 49.47 -10.58
N LEU A 9 14.73 49.99 -9.39
CA LEU A 9 15.80 49.42 -8.58
C LEU A 9 15.43 48.02 -8.10
N PHE A 10 14.17 47.78 -7.71
CA PHE A 10 13.67 46.47 -7.34
C PHE A 10 13.71 45.47 -8.49
N MET A 11 13.28 45.88 -9.70
CA MET A 11 13.34 45.03 -10.89
C MET A 11 14.77 44.65 -11.28
N LEU A 12 15.72 45.59 -11.19
CA LEU A 12 17.13 45.32 -11.48
C LEU A 12 17.76 44.38 -10.46
N VAL A 13 17.45 44.56 -9.17
CA VAL A 13 17.92 43.67 -8.10
C VAL A 13 17.37 42.25 -8.28
N ILE A 14 16.07 42.10 -8.53
CA ILE A 14 15.47 40.78 -8.77
C ILE A 14 16.06 40.13 -10.02
N SER A 15 16.18 40.88 -11.12
CA SER A 15 16.75 40.33 -12.35
C SER A 15 18.21 39.88 -12.16
N GLY A 16 19.00 40.64 -11.40
CA GLY A 16 20.37 40.27 -11.05
C GLY A 16 20.46 39.03 -10.17
N LEU A 17 19.56 38.88 -9.19
CA LEU A 17 19.49 37.68 -8.34
C LEU A 17 19.05 36.44 -9.12
N ILE A 18 18.06 36.57 -10.01
CA ILE A 18 17.64 35.47 -10.89
C ILE A 18 18.79 35.07 -11.82
N TRP A 19 19.46 36.04 -12.44
CA TRP A 19 20.60 35.77 -13.31
C TRP A 19 21.73 35.06 -12.56
N ALA A 20 22.09 35.53 -11.36
CA ALA A 20 23.12 34.89 -10.52
C ALA A 20 22.74 33.48 -10.06
N GLY A 21 21.45 33.22 -9.78
CA GLY A 21 20.95 31.90 -9.44
C GLY A 21 20.96 30.93 -10.62
N MET A 22 20.67 31.42 -11.83
CA MET A 22 20.67 30.58 -13.04
C MET A 22 22.08 30.29 -13.57
N ASN A 23 23.04 31.20 -13.38
CA ASN A 23 24.38 31.08 -13.97
C ASN A 23 25.38 30.31 -13.09
N ASN A 24 25.04 29.99 -11.85
CA ASN A 24 25.88 29.23 -10.91
C ASN A 24 25.32 27.81 -10.65
N ASN A 25 24.60 27.24 -11.63
CA ASN A 25 24.08 25.89 -11.49
C ASN A 25 25.23 24.89 -11.43
N ASP A 26 25.30 24.11 -10.35
CA ASP A 26 26.23 23.00 -10.21
C ASP A 26 25.85 21.90 -11.22
N PRO A 27 26.68 21.63 -12.25
CA PRO A 27 26.37 20.61 -13.25
C PRO A 27 26.41 19.19 -12.66
N SER A 28 26.92 19.01 -11.44
CA SER A 28 26.89 17.74 -10.71
C SER A 28 25.64 17.54 -9.85
N TRP A 29 24.75 18.54 -9.76
CA TRP A 29 23.49 18.42 -9.05
C TRP A 29 22.53 17.49 -9.81
N SER A 30 22.39 16.25 -9.35
CA SER A 30 21.53 15.21 -9.94
C SER A 30 20.04 15.36 -9.61
N GLY A 31 19.57 16.56 -9.25
CA GLY A 31 18.18 16.82 -8.96
C GLY A 31 17.70 16.31 -7.60
N ASN A 32 16.39 16.12 -7.49
CA ASN A 32 15.73 15.66 -6.28
C ASN A 32 16.20 14.26 -5.89
N LYS A 33 16.83 14.12 -4.71
CA LYS A 33 17.36 12.86 -4.16
C LYS A 33 16.32 11.76 -3.93
N ASN A 34 15.06 11.97 -4.28
CA ASN A 34 14.00 10.97 -4.21
C ASN A 34 13.62 10.39 -5.59
N GLN A 35 14.38 10.68 -6.65
CA GLN A 35 14.22 10.07 -7.97
C GLN A 35 15.49 9.29 -8.35
N CYS A 36 15.35 7.98 -8.48
CA CYS A 36 16.41 7.07 -8.93
C CYS A 36 16.40 7.04 -10.47
N ILE A 37 17.24 7.86 -11.09
CA ILE A 37 17.41 7.92 -12.55
C ILE A 37 18.84 7.50 -12.92
N ASP A 38 19.04 7.17 -14.19
CA ASP A 38 20.33 6.84 -14.78
C ASP A 38 21.08 5.70 -14.06
N GLU A 39 22.29 5.95 -13.56
CA GLU A 39 23.15 4.94 -12.90
C GLU A 39 22.43 4.26 -11.73
N CYS A 40 21.71 5.03 -10.91
CA CYS A 40 20.90 4.47 -9.81
C CYS A 40 19.87 3.45 -10.33
N TYR A 41 19.19 3.75 -11.43
CA TYR A 41 18.19 2.83 -12.00
C TYR A 41 18.84 1.64 -12.69
N ALA A 42 20.03 1.82 -13.28
CA ALA A 42 20.80 0.72 -13.85
C ALA A 42 21.21 -0.29 -12.77
N ASP A 43 21.74 0.19 -11.65
CA ASP A 43 22.12 -0.63 -10.49
C ASP A 43 20.90 -1.31 -9.87
N TRP A 44 19.81 -0.56 -9.67
CA TRP A 44 18.55 -1.12 -9.15
C TRP A 44 18.04 -2.28 -10.03
N LYS A 45 18.08 -2.14 -11.36
CA LYS A 45 17.65 -3.22 -12.28
C LYS A 45 18.52 -4.46 -12.15
N ALA A 46 19.83 -4.29 -11.97
CA ALA A 46 20.76 -5.40 -11.81
C ALA A 46 20.50 -6.17 -10.52
N GLU A 47 20.18 -5.47 -9.42
CA GLU A 47 19.86 -6.07 -8.13
C GLU A 47 18.47 -6.73 -8.08
N ASN A 48 17.49 -6.17 -8.80
CA ASN A 48 16.08 -6.61 -8.73
C ASN A 48 15.65 -7.51 -9.90
N GLY A 49 16.60 -7.92 -10.75
CA GLY A 49 16.36 -8.89 -11.81
C GLY A 49 15.61 -8.36 -13.03
N GLY A 50 15.63 -7.05 -13.28
CA GLY A 50 15.02 -6.44 -14.46
C GLY A 50 14.42 -5.06 -14.21
N SER A 51 13.68 -4.56 -15.20
CA SER A 51 12.93 -3.30 -15.08
C SER A 51 11.78 -3.41 -14.08
N ILE A 52 11.21 -2.28 -13.66
CA ILE A 52 10.01 -2.25 -12.81
C ILE A 52 8.87 -3.07 -13.44
N ALA A 53 8.74 -3.02 -14.77
CA ALA A 53 7.74 -3.81 -15.48
C ALA A 53 8.02 -5.32 -15.39
N ASP A 54 9.29 -5.73 -15.40
CA ASP A 54 9.66 -7.14 -15.24
C ASP A 54 9.39 -7.64 -13.82
N VAL A 55 9.73 -6.83 -12.81
CA VAL A 55 9.45 -7.13 -11.40
C VAL A 55 7.95 -7.25 -11.15
N GLU A 56 7.15 -6.32 -11.67
CA GLU A 56 5.70 -6.38 -11.52
C GLU A 56 5.12 -7.58 -12.28
N ARG A 57 5.62 -7.92 -13.48
CA ARG A 57 5.19 -9.13 -14.21
C ARG A 57 5.44 -10.40 -13.39
N VAL A 58 6.65 -10.57 -12.85
CA VAL A 58 6.98 -11.74 -12.02
C VAL A 58 6.09 -11.81 -10.78
N LYS A 59 5.82 -10.67 -10.15
CA LYS A 59 4.89 -10.61 -9.01
C LYS A 59 3.47 -11.02 -9.42
N GLN A 60 2.97 -10.57 -10.57
CA GLN A 60 1.65 -10.95 -11.06
C GLN A 60 1.58 -12.44 -11.42
N GLU A 61 2.62 -13.00 -12.03
CA GLU A 61 2.74 -14.45 -12.28
C GLU A 61 2.74 -15.25 -10.97
N ALA A 62 3.47 -14.78 -9.95
CA ALA A 62 3.49 -15.41 -8.63
C ALA A 62 2.13 -15.32 -7.92
N LEU A 63 1.40 -14.20 -8.06
CA LEU A 63 0.04 -14.06 -7.53
C LEU A 63 -0.94 -14.98 -8.26
N ALA A 64 -0.82 -15.12 -9.57
CA ALA A 64 -1.65 -16.01 -10.36
C ALA A 64 -1.41 -17.50 -10.05
N ALA A 65 -0.18 -17.86 -9.66
CA ALA A 65 0.19 -19.22 -9.25
C ALA A 65 -0.07 -19.52 -7.76
N ALA A 66 -0.41 -18.52 -6.95
CA ALA A 66 -0.58 -18.68 -5.51
C ALA A 66 -1.84 -19.48 -5.15
N SER A 67 -1.76 -20.29 -4.10
CA SER A 67 -2.94 -20.97 -3.55
C SER A 67 -3.88 -19.98 -2.84
N PRO A 68 -5.18 -20.29 -2.72
CA PRO A 68 -6.11 -19.46 -1.96
C PRO A 68 -5.65 -19.17 -0.52
N ALA A 69 -5.07 -20.16 0.16
CA ALA A 69 -4.54 -19.99 1.50
C ALA A 69 -3.33 -19.03 1.54
N ALA A 70 -2.42 -19.09 0.58
CA ALA A 70 -1.27 -18.17 0.50
C ALA A 70 -1.72 -16.73 0.18
N LEU A 71 -2.76 -16.57 -0.65
CA LEU A 71 -3.38 -15.27 -0.88
C LEU A 71 -4.07 -14.76 0.38
N GLY A 72 -4.79 -15.64 1.09
CA GLY A 72 -5.46 -15.31 2.35
C GLY A 72 -4.51 -14.88 3.46
N GLU A 73 -3.34 -15.53 3.57
CA GLU A 73 -2.30 -15.17 4.52
C GLU A 73 -1.86 -13.70 4.36
N LYS A 74 -1.67 -13.26 3.12
CA LYS A 74 -1.30 -11.87 2.82
C LYS A 74 -2.37 -10.87 3.26
N TYR A 75 -3.66 -11.25 3.18
CA TYR A 75 -4.77 -10.41 3.63
C TYR A 75 -5.03 -10.46 5.13
N TYR A 76 -4.63 -11.54 5.81
CA TYR A 76 -4.89 -11.76 7.23
C TYR A 76 -4.28 -10.69 8.15
N GLY A 77 -3.28 -9.94 7.70
CA GLY A 77 -2.68 -8.82 8.45
C GLY A 77 -3.71 -7.80 8.97
N GLN A 78 -4.82 -7.61 8.27
CA GLN A 78 -5.92 -6.73 8.70
C GLN A 78 -6.74 -7.31 9.87
N CYS A 79 -6.69 -8.63 10.07
CA CYS A 79 -7.45 -9.36 11.09
C CYS A 79 -6.70 -9.46 12.42
N VAL A 80 -5.37 -9.43 12.37
CA VAL A 80 -4.47 -9.70 13.51
C VAL A 80 -4.73 -8.80 14.71
N ALA A 81 -5.04 -7.52 14.46
CA ALA A 81 -5.25 -6.54 15.53
C ALA A 81 -6.37 -6.93 16.51
N CYS A 82 -7.39 -7.66 16.03
CA CYS A 82 -8.52 -8.08 16.85
C CYS A 82 -8.53 -9.58 17.14
N HIS A 83 -8.11 -10.40 16.17
CA HIS A 83 -8.22 -11.86 16.24
C HIS A 83 -6.89 -12.57 16.60
N GLY A 84 -5.81 -11.81 16.76
CA GLY A 84 -4.48 -12.35 17.09
C GLY A 84 -3.72 -12.90 15.89
N GLY A 85 -2.39 -12.93 16.00
CA GLY A 85 -1.48 -13.33 14.91
C GLY A 85 -1.74 -14.74 14.38
N ASN A 86 -2.06 -15.67 15.27
CA ASN A 86 -2.40 -17.06 14.94
C ASN A 86 -3.90 -17.34 15.07
N GLY A 87 -4.75 -16.31 15.07
CA GLY A 87 -6.20 -16.51 15.22
C GLY A 87 -6.65 -16.93 16.62
N GLY A 88 -5.82 -16.76 17.65
CA GLY A 88 -6.12 -17.13 19.05
C GLY A 88 -7.20 -16.28 19.74
N GLY A 89 -7.69 -15.24 19.07
CA GLY A 89 -8.68 -14.30 19.62
C GLY A 89 -8.04 -13.19 20.47
N GLY A 90 -8.90 -12.45 21.16
CA GLY A 90 -8.54 -11.29 21.98
C GLY A 90 -9.72 -10.33 22.09
N ILE A 91 -9.68 -9.25 21.31
CA ILE A 91 -10.82 -8.35 21.14
C ILE A 91 -11.94 -9.04 20.35
N GLY A 92 -11.55 -9.73 19.27
CA GLY A 92 -12.42 -10.58 18.48
C GLY A 92 -12.37 -12.04 18.97
N PRO A 93 -13.37 -12.85 18.60
CA PRO A 93 -13.38 -14.28 18.92
C PRO A 93 -12.20 -15.00 18.26
N GLN A 94 -11.83 -16.15 18.83
CA GLN A 94 -10.85 -17.07 18.28
C GLN A 94 -11.31 -17.55 16.88
N LEU A 95 -10.40 -17.51 15.91
CA LEU A 95 -10.59 -17.96 14.53
C LEU A 95 -9.92 -19.31 14.24
N GLN A 96 -8.81 -19.62 14.92
CA GLN A 96 -8.11 -20.90 14.73
C GLN A 96 -9.00 -22.09 15.07
N GLY A 97 -8.92 -23.14 14.26
CA GLY A 97 -9.77 -24.33 14.34
C GLY A 97 -11.23 -24.14 13.87
N GLN A 98 -11.64 -22.97 13.38
CA GLN A 98 -12.95 -22.83 12.74
C GLN A 98 -12.93 -23.36 11.29
N PRO A 99 -13.99 -24.06 10.84
CA PRO A 99 -14.10 -24.50 9.45
C PRO A 99 -14.08 -23.31 8.49
N GLY A 100 -13.35 -23.43 7.38
CA GLY A 100 -13.29 -22.38 6.35
C GLY A 100 -14.68 -22.01 5.80
N SER A 101 -15.58 -22.98 5.64
CA SER A 101 -16.97 -22.74 5.22
C SER A 101 -17.71 -21.78 6.16
N ASP A 102 -17.49 -21.92 7.46
CA ASP A 102 -18.15 -21.09 8.48
C ASP A 102 -17.58 -19.67 8.46
N ILE A 103 -16.27 -19.53 8.23
CA ILE A 103 -15.60 -18.24 8.06
C ILE A 103 -16.15 -17.52 6.84
N ALA A 104 -16.20 -18.20 5.68
CA ALA A 104 -16.73 -17.64 4.45
C ALA A 104 -18.19 -17.19 4.60
N MET A 105 -19.02 -18.02 5.22
CA MET A 105 -20.43 -17.71 5.50
C MET A 105 -20.55 -16.47 6.40
N LYS A 106 -19.78 -16.40 7.50
CA LYS A 106 -19.82 -15.27 8.44
C LYS A 106 -19.36 -13.98 7.79
N LEU A 107 -18.24 -13.99 7.06
CA LEU A 107 -17.74 -12.82 6.33
C LEU A 107 -18.73 -12.33 5.28
N THR A 108 -19.34 -13.25 4.52
CA THR A 108 -20.38 -12.92 3.54
C THR A 108 -21.58 -12.25 4.20
N ALA A 109 -22.04 -12.79 5.32
CA ALA A 109 -23.13 -12.21 6.09
C ALA A 109 -22.77 -10.83 6.66
N TYR A 110 -21.55 -10.66 7.18
CA TYR A 110 -21.10 -9.37 7.68
C TYR A 110 -21.00 -8.32 6.58
N ARG A 111 -20.55 -8.69 5.38
CA ARG A 111 -20.52 -7.81 4.20
C ARG A 111 -21.93 -7.36 3.79
N ALA A 112 -22.93 -8.23 3.97
CA ALA A 112 -24.34 -7.92 3.79
C ALA A 112 -24.96 -7.10 4.94
N GLY A 113 -24.23 -6.88 6.04
CA GLY A 113 -24.73 -6.19 7.23
C GLY A 113 -25.64 -7.06 8.10
N GLU A 114 -25.60 -8.39 7.92
CA GLU A 114 -26.39 -9.31 8.71
C GLU A 114 -25.79 -9.54 10.10
N GLN A 115 -26.67 -9.74 11.08
CA GLN A 115 -26.28 -10.05 12.45
C GLN A 115 -25.97 -11.55 12.58
N ARG A 116 -24.76 -11.90 13.04
CA ARG A 116 -24.35 -13.28 13.37
C ARG A 116 -23.90 -13.46 14.83
N GLY A 117 -23.87 -12.37 15.60
CA GLY A 117 -23.50 -12.35 17.01
C GLY A 117 -23.46 -10.93 17.58
N GLY A 118 -23.24 -10.79 18.89
CA GLY A 118 -23.30 -9.50 19.60
C GLY A 118 -22.28 -8.45 19.14
N GLN A 119 -21.25 -8.85 18.39
CA GLN A 119 -20.19 -7.96 17.89
C GLN A 119 -20.20 -7.82 16.36
N SER A 120 -21.28 -8.26 15.67
CA SER A 120 -21.34 -8.22 14.20
C SER A 120 -21.15 -6.81 13.63
N ALA A 121 -21.67 -5.79 14.33
CA ALA A 121 -21.57 -4.39 13.92
C ALA A 121 -20.12 -3.91 13.75
N MET A 122 -19.15 -4.50 14.47
CA MET A 122 -17.73 -4.19 14.28
C MET A 122 -17.14 -4.87 13.05
N MET A 123 -17.67 -6.03 12.65
CA MET A 123 -17.19 -6.77 11.49
C MET A 123 -17.82 -6.32 10.16
N TRP A 124 -18.98 -5.66 10.19
CA TRP A 124 -19.61 -5.12 8.97
C TRP A 124 -18.69 -4.19 8.17
N PRO A 125 -18.08 -3.13 8.73
CA PRO A 125 -17.19 -2.25 7.97
C PRO A 125 -15.92 -2.97 7.51
N VAL A 126 -15.46 -3.98 8.25
CA VAL A 126 -14.28 -4.79 7.90
C VAL A 126 -14.57 -5.67 6.68
N ALA A 127 -15.74 -6.31 6.65
CA ALA A 127 -16.15 -7.20 5.57
C ALA A 127 -16.70 -6.45 4.35
N LYS A 128 -17.16 -5.20 4.51
CA LYS A 128 -17.80 -4.42 3.45
C LYS A 128 -16.98 -4.28 2.15
N PRO A 129 -15.67 -3.99 2.18
CA PRO A 129 -14.87 -3.83 0.96
C PRO A 129 -14.40 -5.15 0.35
N MET A 130 -14.64 -6.31 1.00
CA MET A 130 -14.10 -7.59 0.55
C MET A 130 -14.82 -8.12 -0.70
N ALA A 131 -14.04 -8.50 -1.71
CA ALA A 131 -14.53 -9.28 -2.84
C ALA A 131 -14.79 -10.74 -2.42
N ASP A 132 -15.52 -11.49 -3.26
CA ASP A 132 -15.78 -12.92 -3.01
C ASP A 132 -14.47 -13.72 -2.89
N SER A 133 -13.51 -13.43 -3.77
CA SER A 133 -12.18 -14.04 -3.74
C SER A 133 -11.45 -13.76 -2.43
N ASP A 134 -11.59 -12.57 -1.85
CA ASP A 134 -10.92 -12.23 -0.59
C ASP A 134 -11.49 -13.06 0.56
N ILE A 135 -12.81 -13.22 0.59
CA ILE A 135 -13.52 -14.03 1.58
C ILE A 135 -13.11 -15.51 1.46
N GLU A 136 -13.06 -16.04 0.24
CA GLU A 136 -12.63 -17.42 -0.03
C GLU A 136 -11.17 -17.66 0.36
N ASN A 137 -10.28 -16.73 -0.01
CA ASN A 137 -8.86 -16.79 0.32
C ASN A 137 -8.65 -16.74 1.84
N LEU A 138 -9.30 -15.80 2.53
CA LEU A 138 -9.24 -15.70 4.00
C LEU A 138 -9.80 -16.95 4.68
N ALA A 139 -10.91 -17.49 4.19
CA ALA A 139 -11.49 -18.72 4.70
C ALA A 139 -10.53 -19.92 4.53
N ALA A 140 -9.90 -20.03 3.36
CA ALA A 140 -8.89 -21.06 3.10
C ALA A 140 -7.70 -20.92 4.06
N TYR A 141 -7.17 -19.70 4.25
CA TYR A 141 -6.07 -19.47 5.18
C TYR A 141 -6.45 -19.74 6.65
N ILE A 142 -7.55 -19.17 7.13
CA ILE A 142 -7.97 -19.31 8.54
C ILE A 142 -8.23 -20.78 8.90
N SER A 143 -8.68 -21.61 7.95
CA SER A 143 -8.85 -23.05 8.19
C SER A 143 -7.54 -23.81 8.42
N THR A 144 -6.39 -23.19 8.15
CA THR A 144 -5.05 -23.74 8.41
C THR A 144 -4.44 -23.31 9.74
N LEU A 145 -5.10 -22.38 10.45
CA LEU A 145 -4.68 -21.84 11.75
C LEU A 145 -5.09 -22.72 12.94
#